data_AF-A0A7C3HCJ6-F1
#
_entry.id   AF-A0A7C3HCJ6-F1
#
_cell.length_a   1.000
_cell.length_b   1.000
_cell.length_c   1.000
_cell.angle_alpha   90.00
_cell.angle_beta   90.00
_cell.angle_gamma   90.00
#
_symmetry.space_group_name_H-M   'P 1'
#
loop_
_entity.id
_entity.type
_entity.pdbx_description
1 polymer ?
#
loop_
_entity_poly.entity_id
_entity_poly.type
_entity_poly.pdbx_seq_one_letter_code
_entity_poly.pdbx_strand_id
1 'polypeptide(L)' 'MGFLVSLLAFIVAIAILVAIHEFGHYWVAKKMGVKVLRFAIGFGKPLWTKVSGDDQTEYV' A
#
# COMPACT_ATOMS: atom_id res chain seq x y z
N MET A 1 -3.03 28.63 -6.75
CA MET A 1 -2.32 27.40 -7.16
C MET A 1 -2.66 27.10 -8.61
N GLY A 2 -1.67 26.82 -9.45
CA GLY A 2 -1.92 26.44 -10.85
C GLY A 2 -2.55 25.05 -10.96
N PHE A 3 -3.33 24.80 -12.01
CA PHE A 3 -4.00 23.52 -12.25
C PHE A 3 -3.03 22.32 -12.12
N LEU A 4 -1.83 22.44 -12.70
CA LEU A 4 -0.79 21.41 -12.64
C LEU A 4 -0.36 21.08 -11.20
N VAL A 5 -0.23 22.11 -10.36
CA VAL A 5 0.15 21.96 -8.94
C VAL A 5 -0.96 21.28 -8.16
N SER A 6 -2.22 21.69 -8.37
CA SER A 6 -3.38 21.07 -7.73
C SER A 6 -3.53 19.59 -8.12
N LEU A 7 -3.32 19.26 -9.39
CA LEU A 7 -3.38 17.89 -9.88
C LEU A 7 -2.28 17.02 -9.27
N LEU A 8 -1.03 17.50 -9.25
CA LEU A 8 0.08 16.77 -8.62
C LEU A 8 -0.15 16.59 -7.11
N ALA A 9 -0.58 17.64 -6.41
CA ALA A 9 -0.89 17.57 -5.00
C ALA A 9 -2.01 16.56 -4.69
N PHE A 10 -3.03 16.48 -5.55
CA PHE A 10 -4.11 15.50 -5.42
C PHE A 10 -3.60 14.06 -5.57
N ILE A 11 -2.78 13.78 -6.60
CA ILE A 11 -2.21 12.45 -6.82
C ILE A 11 -1.36 12.03 -5.62
N VAL A 12 -0.50 12.92 -5.12
CA VAL A 12 0.35 12.64 -3.95
C VAL A 12 -0.49 12.40 -2.70
N ALA A 13 -1.52 13.22 -2.46
CA ALA A 13 -2.40 13.07 -1.30
C ALA A 13 -3.14 11.71 -1.33
N ILE A 14 -3.67 11.30 -2.49
CA ILE A 14 -4.32 10.00 -2.65
C ILE A 14 -3.33 8.85 -2.48
N ALA A 15 -2.13 8.95 -3.05
CA ALA A 15 -1.10 7.92 -2.91
C ALA A 15 -0.74 7.68 -1.43
N ILE A 16 -0.56 8.76 -0.66
CA ILE A 16 -0.27 8.67 0.78
C ILE A 16 -1.47 8.08 1.54
N LEU A 17 -2.69 8.55 1.26
CA LEU A 17 -3.90 8.08 1.94
C LEU A 17 -4.12 6.58 1.74
N VAL A 18 -3.97 6.10 0.50
CA VAL A 18 -4.15 4.68 0.15
C VAL A 18 -3.05 3.84 0.80
N ALA A 19 -1.78 4.27 0.72
CA ALA A 19 -0.68 3.55 1.34
C ALA A 19 -0.87 3.38 2.86
N ILE A 20 -1.32 4.43 3.56
CA ILE A 20 -1.61 4.36 4.99
C ILE A 20 -2.83 3.46 5.27
N HIS A 21 -3.88 3.56 4.45
CA HIS A 21 -5.09 2.75 4.60
C HIS A 21 -4.81 1.25 4.51
N GLU A 22 -4.11 0.84 3.44
CA GLU A 22 -3.75 -0.56 3.22
C GLU A 22 -2.78 -1.07 4.29
N PHE A 23 -1.79 -0.25 4.67
CA PHE A 23 -0.89 -0.57 5.77
C PHE A 23 -1.64 -0.78 7.10
N GLY A 24 -2.69 0.00 7.37
CA GLY A 24 -3.54 -0.17 8.54
C GLY A 24 -4.18 -1.56 8.61
N HIS A 25 -4.76 -2.03 7.49
CA HIS A 25 -5.33 -3.38 7.40
C HIS A 25 -4.25 -4.46 7.62
N TYR A 26 -3.10 -4.31 6.97
CA TYR A 26 -1.98 -5.24 7.13
C TYR A 26 -1.49 -5.32 8.58
N TRP A 27 -1.32 -4.18 9.23
CA TRP A 27 -0.85 -4.09 10.59
C TRP A 27 -1.82 -4.72 11.59
N VAL A 28 -3.12 -4.45 11.44
CA VAL A 28 -4.16 -5.07 12.28
C VAL A 28 -4.23 -6.57 12.04
N ALA A 29 -4.17 -7.03 10.78
CA ALA A 29 -4.16 -8.46 10.45
C ALA A 29 -2.97 -9.19 11.10
N LYS A 30 -1.76 -8.64 10.99
CA LYS A 30 -0.55 -9.21 11.62
C LYS A 30 -0.66 -9.24 13.14
N LYS A 31 -1.24 -8.21 13.77
CA LYS A 31 -1.45 -8.17 15.22
C LYS A 31 -2.47 -9.19 15.72
N MET A 32 -3.48 -9.50 14.91
CA MET A 32 -4.48 -10.52 15.23
C MET A 32 -4.02 -11.94 14.88
N GLY A 33 -2.76 -12.13 14.47
CA GLY A 33 -2.22 -13.43 14.06
C GLY A 33 -2.80 -13.95 12.75
N VAL A 34 -3.43 -13.09 11.95
CA VAL A 34 -3.95 -13.46 10.64
C VAL A 34 -2.81 -13.44 9.62
N LYS A 35 -2.61 -14.58 8.94
CA LYS A 35 -1.60 -14.70 7.89
C LYS A 35 -1.97 -13.85 6.68
N VAL A 36 -1.11 -12.91 6.32
CA VAL A 36 -1.26 -12.10 5.10
C VAL A 36 -0.44 -12.73 3.99
N LEU A 37 -1.11 -13.23 2.95
CA LEU A 37 -0.46 -13.86 1.80
C LEU A 37 0.11 -12.83 0.82
N ARG A 38 -0.62 -11.72 0.62
CA ARG A 38 -0.25 -10.66 -0.30
C ARG A 38 -0.60 -9.30 0.27
N PHE A 39 0.35 -8.39 0.21
CA PHE A 39 0.20 -6.99 0.59
C PHE A 39 0.57 -6.14 -0.63
N ALA A 40 -0.39 -5.40 -1.17
CA ALA A 40 -0.17 -4.52 -2.32
C ALA A 40 -0.35 -3.06 -1.89
N ILE A 41 0.47 -2.15 -2.43
CA ILE A 41 0.26 -0.70 -2.28
C ILE A 41 -0.19 -0.08 -3.61
N GLY A 42 -1.41 0.43 -3.65
CA GLY A 42 -1.95 1.19 -4.80
C GLY A 42 -2.84 0.38 -5.75
N PHE A 43 -2.80 0.70 -7.05
CA PHE A 43 -3.76 0.19 -8.02
C PHE A 43 -3.09 -0.39 -9.28
N GLY A 44 -3.56 -1.55 -9.74
CA GLY A 44 -3.20 -2.11 -11.05
C GLY A 44 -2.06 -3.13 -11.02
N LYS A 45 -1.20 -3.11 -12.05
CA LYS A 45 -0.12 -4.08 -12.19
C LYS A 45 1.00 -3.78 -11.19
N PRO A 46 1.59 -4.81 -10.57
CA PRO A 46 2.76 -4.65 -9.71
C PRO A 46 3.87 -3.90 -10.43
N LEU A 47 4.41 -2.86 -9.82
CA LEU A 47 5.67 -2.28 -10.30
C LEU A 47 6.87 -3.05 -9.76
N TRP A 48 6.73 -3.64 -8.57
CA TRP A 48 7.79 -4.39 -7.92
C TRP A 48 7.20 -5.43 -6.97
N THR A 49 7.75 -6.64 -6.99
CA THR A 49 7.32 -7.71 -6.11
C THR A 49 8.49 -8.18 -5.25
N LYS A 50 8.27 -8.33 -3.95
CA LYS A 50 9.23 -8.90 -3.01
C LYS A 50 8.52 -9.84 -2.05
N VAL A 51 9.07 -11.01 -1.81
CA VAL A 51 8.57 -11.92 -0.76
C VAL A 51 9.44 -11.76 0.48
N SER A 52 8.83 -11.55 1.66
CA SER A 52 9.60 -11.34 2.89
C SER A 52 8.82 -11.66 4.17
N GLY A 53 9.55 -11.92 5.25
CA GLY A 53 9.01 -12.26 6.57
C GLY A 53 8.67 -13.75 6.73
N ASP A 54 8.42 -14.15 7.98
CA ASP A 54 8.18 -15.55 8.37
C ASP A 54 6.92 -16.14 7.70
N ASP A 55 5.94 -15.29 7.38
CA ASP A 55 4.70 -15.68 6.71
C ASP A 55 4.84 -15.83 5.19
N GLN A 56 6.02 -15.51 4.64
CA GLN A 56 6.27 -15.41 3.20
C GLN A 56 5.27 -14.48 2.50
N THR A 57 4.99 -13.32 3.09
CA THR A 57 4.08 -12.33 2.50
C THR A 57 4.66 -11.80 1.20
N GLU A 58 3.85 -11.82 0.15
CA GLU A 58 4.15 -11.21 -1.14
C GLU A 58 3.83 -9.71 -1.08
N TYR A 59 4.85 -8.87 -1.06
CA TYR A 59 4.75 -7.41 -1.12
C TYR A 59 4.78 -6.99 -2.58
N VAL A 60 3.78 -6.22 -3.01
CA VAL A 60 3.47 -5.95 -4.43
C VAL A 60 3.17 -4.48 -4.70
#